data_AF-A0A915HJ96-F1
#
_entry.id   AF-A0A915HJ96-F1
#
_cell.length_a   1.000
_cell.length_b   1.000
_cell.length_c   1.000
_cell.angle_alpha   90.00
_cell.angle_beta   90.00
_cell.angle_gamma   90.00
#
_symmetry.space_group_name_H-M   'P 1'
#
loop_
_entity.id
_entity.type
_entity.pdbx_description
1 polymer ?
#
loop_
_entity_poly.entity_id
_entity_poly.type
_entity_poly.pdbx_seq_one_letter_code
_entity_poly.pdbx_strand_id
1 'polypeptide(L)' 'MHADTRRIGCGLAECSGLLHLTSGRRYILACHYSPPGNEIYVNANYAIPAFEYATAGHPVCSKCPPGTMCVNKLCRSV' A
#
# COMPACT_ATOMS: atom_id res chain seq x y z
N MET A 1 2.92 3.46 -2.55
CA MET A 1 2.02 2.37 -3.00
C MET A 1 2.87 1.13 -3.16
N HIS A 2 2.45 0.00 -2.58
CA HIS A 2 3.20 -1.26 -2.63
C HIS A 2 2.45 -2.26 -3.51
N ALA A 3 3.14 -2.89 -4.47
CA ALA A 3 2.55 -3.75 -5.49
C ALA A 3 1.91 -5.02 -4.90
N ASP A 4 2.46 -5.53 -3.80
CA ASP A 4 1.90 -6.71 -3.14
C ASP A 4 0.69 -6.42 -2.26
N THR A 5 0.42 -5.16 -1.91
CA THR A 5 -0.75 -4.80 -1.09
C THR A 5 -2.02 -4.95 -1.92
N ARG A 6 -2.97 -5.78 -1.44
CA ARG A 6 -4.21 -6.11 -2.16
C ARG A 6 -5.48 -5.67 -1.45
N ARG A 7 -5.37 -5.30 -0.17
CA ARG A 7 -6.51 -4.91 0.67
C ARG A 7 -6.19 -3.63 1.42
N ILE A 8 -7.20 -2.78 1.51
CA ILE A 8 -7.18 -1.56 2.30
C ILE A 8 -8.48 -1.48 3.11
N GLY A 9 -8.38 -1.05 4.35
CA GLY A 9 -9.53 -0.67 5.18
C GLY A 9 -9.23 0.64 5.86
N CYS A 10 -10.15 1.61 5.75
CA CYS A 10 -9.98 2.93 6.36
C CYS A 10 -11.11 3.22 7.35
N GLY A 11 -10.78 3.97 8.40
CA GLY A 11 -11.73 4.48 9.39
C GLY A 11 -11.48 5.95 9.69
N LEU A 12 -12.56 6.67 9.96
CA LEU A 12 -12.56 8.08 10.35
C LEU A 12 -13.15 8.20 11.75
N ALA A 13 -12.48 8.96 12.62
CA ALA A 13 -12.98 9.28 13.95
C ALA A 13 -12.87 10.78 14.22
N GLU A 14 -13.90 11.36 14.84
CA GLU A 14 -13.81 12.68 15.47
C GLU A 14 -13.34 12.52 16.91
N CYS A 15 -12.36 13.30 17.32
CA CYS A 15 -11.78 13.29 18.66
C CYS A 15 -11.85 14.70 19.25
N SER A 16 -12.30 14.82 20.50
CA SER A 16 -12.35 16.08 21.25
C SER A 16 -10.96 16.62 21.64
N GLY A 17 -9.95 15.77 21.55
CA GLY A 17 -8.55 16.08 21.76
C GLY A 17 -7.69 14.87 21.36
N LEU A 18 -6.40 15.13 21.16
CA LEU A 18 -5.40 14.10 20.88
C LEU A 18 -4.28 14.24 21.91
N LEU A 19 -3.74 13.11 22.37
CA LEU A 19 -2.62 13.12 23.31
C LEU A 19 -1.45 13.90 22.70
N HIS A 20 -0.86 14.84 23.44
CA HIS A 20 0.21 15.74 23.01
C HIS A 20 -0.15 16.78 21.92
N LEU A 21 -1.43 17.01 21.65
CA LEU A 21 -1.90 18.10 20.78
C LEU A 21 -2.83 19.04 21.58
N THR A 22 -2.86 20.32 21.18
CA THR A 22 -3.76 21.31 21.78
C THR A 22 -5.23 20.92 21.59
N SER A 23 -6.06 21.27 22.58
CA SER A 23 -7.50 20.95 22.60
C SER A 23 -8.24 21.51 21.39
N GLY A 24 -9.28 20.79 20.97
CA GLY A 24 -10.11 21.15 19.81
C GLY A 24 -10.61 19.90 19.07
N ARG A 25 -11.73 20.02 18.33
CA ARG A 25 -12.24 18.92 17.50
C ARG A 25 -11.20 18.56 16.43
N ARG A 26 -10.81 17.29 16.38
CA ARG A 26 -9.86 16.74 15.41
C ARG A 26 -10.51 15.57 14.69
N TYR A 27 -10.13 15.36 13.43
CA TYR A 27 -10.53 14.19 12.67
C TYR A 27 -9.29 13.33 12.41
N ILE A 28 -9.37 12.04 12.72
CA ILE A 28 -8.32 11.05 12.46
C ILE A 28 -8.80 10.14 11.36
N LEU A 29 -8.10 10.13 10.23
CA LEU A 29 -8.25 9.12 9.19
C LEU A 29 -7.11 8.11 9.32
N ALA A 30 -7.44 6.86 9.57
CA ALA A 30 -6.49 5.76 9.60
C ALA A 30 -6.81 4.76 8.49
N CYS A 31 -5.79 4.30 7.75
CA CYS A 31 -5.93 3.27 6.73
C CYS A 31 -4.92 2.14 7.00
N HIS A 32 -5.43 0.91 7.05
CA HIS A 32 -4.63 -0.29 7.18
C HIS A 32 -4.52 -0.98 5.82
N TYR A 33 -3.34 -1.55 5.54
CA TYR A 33 -2.99 -2.17 4.28
C TYR A 33 -2.55 -3.61 4.51
N SER A 34 -2.96 -4.54 3.64
CA SER A 34 -2.61 -5.96 3.75
C SER A 34 -2.31 -6.59 2.37
N PRO A 35 -1.19 -7.34 2.23
CA PRO A 35 -0.01 -7.35 3.11
C PRO A 35 0.59 -5.96 3.36
N PRO A 36 1.34 -5.76 4.47
CA PRO A 36 2.01 -4.49 4.73
C PRO A 36 3.03 -4.21 3.62
N GLY A 37 3.27 -2.92 3.36
CA GLY A 37 4.37 -2.48 2.52
C GLY A 37 5.52 -1.95 3.36
N ASN A 38 6.50 -1.34 2.69
CA ASN A 38 7.66 -0.70 3.31
C ASN A 38 8.42 -1.65 4.26
N GLU A 39 8.53 -2.92 3.87
CA GLU A 39 9.24 -3.92 4.64
C GLU A 39 10.75 -3.65 4.59
N ILE A 40 11.36 -3.53 5.77
CA ILE A 40 12.81 -3.47 5.95
C ILE A 40 13.22 -4.78 6.63
N TYR A 41 14.02 -5.59 5.95
CA TYR A 41 14.52 -6.84 6.50
C TYR A 41 15.74 -6.53 7.37
N VAL A 42 15.65 -6.74 8.68
CA VAL A 42 16.64 -6.29 9.70
C VAL A 42 18.05 -6.89 9.49
N ASN A 43 18.16 -7.93 8.67
CA ASN A 43 19.36 -8.70 8.35
C ASN A 43 19.85 -8.48 6.90
N ALA A 44 19.12 -7.72 6.09
CA ALA A 44 19.55 -7.30 4.76
C ALA A 44 19.47 -5.77 4.71
N ASN A 45 20.60 -5.09 4.54
CA ASN A 45 20.69 -3.62 4.43
C ASN A 45 20.00 -3.05 3.16
N TYR A 46 19.09 -3.78 2.55
CA TYR A 46 18.42 -3.47 1.29
C TYR A 46 16.91 -3.39 1.52
N ALA A 47 16.33 -2.26 1.16
CA ALA A 47 14.88 -2.12 1.06
C ALA A 47 14.40 -2.92 -0.16
N ILE A 48 13.40 -3.79 0.03
CA ILE A 48 12.71 -4.40 -1.11
C ILE A 48 11.92 -3.29 -1.81
N PRO A 49 12.09 -3.12 -3.14
CA PRO A 49 11.38 -2.07 -3.84
C PRO A 49 9.87 -2.31 -3.74
N ALA A 50 9.11 -1.24 -3.49
CA ALA A 50 7.67 -1.33 -3.33
C ALA A 50 6.95 -1.81 -4.61
N PHE A 51 7.60 -1.72 -5.78
CA PHE A 51 7.10 -2.19 -7.07
C PHE A 51 8.27 -2.30 -8.07
N GLU A 52 8.07 -3.06 -9.14
CA GLU A 52 8.99 -3.08 -10.28
C GLU A 52 8.54 -2.09 -11.37
N TYR A 53 9.50 -1.37 -11.95
CA TYR A 53 9.22 -0.46 -13.07
C TYR A 53 9.02 -1.22 -14.37
N ALA A 54 8.08 -0.74 -15.19
CA ALA A 54 7.94 -1.23 -16.56
C ALA A 54 9.18 -0.86 -17.38
N THR A 55 9.69 -1.81 -18.16
CA THR A 55 10.83 -1.63 -19.06
C THR A 55 10.46 -2.14 -20.46
N ALA A 56 11.31 -1.90 -21.46
CA ALA A 56 11.06 -2.38 -22.82
C ALA A 56 10.87 -3.91 -22.90
N GLY A 57 11.56 -4.68 -22.04
CA GLY A 57 11.42 -6.14 -21.96
C GLY A 57 10.34 -6.63 -20.99
N HIS A 58 9.85 -5.77 -20.09
CA HIS A 58 8.83 -6.08 -19.11
C HIS A 58 7.76 -4.98 -19.12
N PRO A 59 6.79 -5.05 -20.05
CA PRO A 59 5.72 -4.07 -20.13
C PRO A 59 4.81 -4.13 -18.89
N VAL A 60 3.99 -3.10 -18.71
CA VAL A 60 3.01 -3.03 -17.61
C VAL A 60 2.20 -4.33 -17.52
N CYS A 61 1.99 -4.83 -16.29
CA CYS A 61 1.30 -6.09 -15.99
C CYS A 61 1.99 -7.38 -16.47
N SER A 62 3.19 -7.34 -17.06
CA SER A 62 3.86 -8.55 -17.55
C SER A 62 4.24 -9.55 -16.44
N LYS A 63 4.26 -9.09 -15.19
CA LYS A 63 4.55 -9.90 -14.00
C LYS A 63 3.34 -10.05 -13.07
N CYS A 64 2.12 -9.86 -13.58
CA CYS A 64 0.92 -10.10 -12.79
C CYS A 64 0.82 -11.58 -12.35
N PRO A 65 0.33 -11.87 -11.12
CA PRO A 65 0.11 -13.24 -10.67
C PRO A 65 -0.86 -14.02 -11.58
N PRO A 66 -0.72 -15.35 -11.69
CA PRO A 66 -1.68 -16.19 -12.42
C PRO A 66 -3.12 -15.99 -11.91
N GLY A 67 -4.10 -16.04 -12.82
CA GLY A 67 -5.51 -15.84 -12.49
C GLY A 67 -5.91 -14.37 -12.27
N THR A 68 -5.08 -13.42 -12.67
CA THR A 68 -5.41 -11.99 -12.66
C THR A 68 -5.49 -11.42 -14.08
N MET A 69 -6.23 -10.33 -14.23
CA MET A 69 -6.32 -9.55 -15.47
C MET A 69 -5.71 -8.16 -15.28
N CYS A 70 -5.09 -7.63 -16.35
CA CYS A 70 -4.59 -6.26 -16.34
C CYS A 70 -5.73 -5.28 -16.63
N VAL A 71 -6.08 -4.47 -15.63
CA VAL A 71 -7.12 -3.44 -15.75
C VAL A 71 -6.52 -2.11 -15.32
N ASN A 72 -6.57 -1.10 -16.19
CA ASN A 72 -6.04 0.24 -15.90
C ASN A 72 -4.60 0.21 -15.36
N LYS A 73 -3.74 -0.63 -15.93
CA LYS A 73 -2.32 -0.81 -15.53
C LYS A 73 -2.13 -1.44 -14.14
N LEU A 74 -3.15 -2.11 -13.60
CA LEU A 74 -3.10 -2.83 -12.32
C LEU A 74 -3.53 -4.30 -12.50
N CYS A 75 -2.93 -5.20 -11.72
CA CYS A 75 -3.34 -6.60 -11.66
C CYS A 75 -4.62 -6.72 -10.82
N ARG A 76 -5.71 -7.21 -11.40
CA ARG A 76 -6.99 -7.43 -10.74
C ARG A 76 -7.34 -8.91 -10.71
N SER A 77 -7.63 -9.46 -9.53
CA SER A 77 -8.18 -10.81 -9.40
C SER A 77 -9.54 -10.91 -10.10
N VAL A 78 -9.73 -11.99 -10.85
CA VAL A 78 -11.00 -12.35 -11.50
C VAL A 78 -11.97 -12.90 -10.45
#